data_AF-S4PDR8-F1
#
_entry.id   AF-S4PDR8-F1
#
_cell.length_a   1.000
_cell.length_b   1.000
_cell.length_c   1.000
_cell.angle_alpha   90.00
_cell.angle_beta   90.00
_cell.angle_gamma   90.00
#
_symmetry.space_group_name_H-M   'P 1'
#
loop_
_entity.id
_entity.type
_entity.pdbx_description
1 polymer ?
#
loop_
_entity_poly.entity_id
_entity_poly.type
_entity_poly.pdbx_seq_one_letter_code
_entity_poly.pdbx_strand_id
1 'polypeptide(L)'
;MDRFPYDGDELETQPFPRKFPFSTIVPAVYVQVKEFIYAWLKYSAGLGLGGGRRAAAARHSASLLLSRSFTGCLSALFRHPLPLMQLVQIIVDTQYLEDATSYLYEFISNITGSE
;
A
#
# COMPACT_ATOMS: atom_id res chain seq x y z
N MET A 1 -8.40 -3.53 -12.93
CA MET A 1 -7.23 -3.14 -12.10
C MET A 1 -7.70 -1.98 -11.24
N ASP A 2 -8.22 -2.28 -10.06
CA ASP A 2 -8.67 -1.25 -9.13
C ASP A 2 -7.46 -0.42 -8.70
N ARG A 3 -7.50 0.86 -9.08
CA ARG A 3 -6.51 1.85 -8.64
C ARG A 3 -6.79 2.20 -7.18
N PHE A 4 -5.75 2.72 -6.52
CA PHE A 4 -5.70 3.12 -5.11
C PHE A 4 -7.06 3.58 -4.54
N PRO A 5 -7.53 3.01 -3.41
CA PRO A 5 -8.79 3.38 -2.81
C PRO A 5 -8.69 4.77 -2.22
N TYR A 6 -9.30 5.75 -2.89
CA TYR A 6 -9.40 7.12 -2.42
C TYR A 6 -10.82 7.62 -2.64
N ASP A 7 -11.50 7.93 -1.55
CA ASP A 7 -12.81 8.57 -1.55
C ASP A 7 -12.63 9.98 -0.99
N GLY A 8 -12.71 10.97 -1.87
CA GLY A 8 -12.45 12.36 -1.54
C GLY A 8 -13.59 13.23 -2.05
N ASP A 9 -14.55 13.53 -1.18
CA ASP A 9 -15.67 14.44 -1.48
C ASP A 9 -15.18 15.80 -1.99
N GLU A 10 -14.01 16.26 -1.50
CA GLU A 10 -13.37 17.48 -1.96
C GLU A 10 -12.86 17.40 -3.40
N LEU A 11 -12.51 16.20 -3.90
CA LEU A 11 -12.06 16.00 -5.27
C LEU A 11 -13.23 16.06 -6.26
N GLU A 12 -14.42 15.61 -5.83
CA GLU A 12 -15.66 15.65 -6.61
C GLU A 12 -16.07 17.09 -6.93
N THR A 13 -15.83 18.02 -6.00
CA THR A 13 -16.21 19.43 -6.11
C THR A 13 -15.21 20.30 -6.88
N GLN A 14 -14.01 19.78 -7.20
CA GLN A 14 -12.98 20.54 -7.93
C GLN A 14 -13.19 20.56 -9.46
N PRO A 15 -12.92 21.71 -10.13
CA PRO A 15 -12.92 21.79 -11.59
C PRO A 15 -11.74 21.02 -12.19
N PHE A 16 -11.88 20.58 -13.43
CA PHE A 16 -10.81 19.88 -14.13
C PHE A 16 -9.66 20.83 -14.54
N PRO A 17 -8.39 20.36 -14.51
CA PRO A 17 -7.96 19.04 -14.07
C PRO A 17 -7.90 18.91 -12.54
N ARG A 18 -8.62 17.91 -12.00
CA ARG A 18 -8.62 17.56 -10.57
C ARG A 18 -7.22 17.16 -10.13
N LYS A 19 -6.80 17.59 -8.94
CA LYS A 19 -5.49 17.24 -8.36
C LYS A 19 -5.66 16.39 -7.12
N PHE A 20 -4.99 15.24 -7.11
CA PHE A 20 -4.90 14.43 -5.91
C PHE A 20 -3.96 15.08 -4.89
N PRO A 21 -4.24 14.90 -3.59
CA PRO A 21 -3.38 15.39 -2.51
C PRO A 21 -2.06 14.60 -2.39
N PHE A 22 -2.00 13.43 -2.99
CA PHE A 22 -0.82 12.57 -3.04
C PHE A 22 -0.18 12.52 -4.44
N SER A 23 1.09 12.16 -4.47
CA SER A 23 1.83 11.93 -5.72
C SER A 23 1.49 10.59 -6.35
N THR A 24 1.98 10.38 -7.57
CA THR A 24 1.83 9.10 -8.29
C THR A 24 2.50 7.92 -7.60
N ILE A 25 3.37 8.16 -6.60
CA ILE A 25 4.03 7.10 -5.82
C ILE A 25 3.00 6.29 -5.02
N VAL A 26 2.00 6.95 -4.43
CA VAL A 26 0.98 6.30 -3.60
C VAL A 26 0.26 5.17 -4.34
N PRO A 27 -0.41 5.41 -5.49
CA PRO A 27 -1.05 4.33 -6.22
C PRO A 27 -0.06 3.30 -6.76
N ALA A 28 1.16 3.69 -7.14
CA ALA A 28 2.16 2.77 -7.65
C ALA A 28 2.64 1.77 -6.57
N VAL A 29 2.98 2.27 -5.37
CA VAL A 29 3.42 1.45 -4.24
C VAL A 29 2.28 0.55 -3.77
N TYR A 30 1.06 1.09 -3.65
CA TYR A 30 -0.11 0.29 -3.25
C TYR A 30 -0.34 -0.91 -4.18
N VAL A 31 -0.28 -0.69 -5.50
CA VAL A 31 -0.43 -1.79 -6.49
C VAL A 31 0.68 -2.82 -6.34
N GLN A 32 1.94 -2.40 -6.18
CA GLN A 32 3.06 -3.34 -5.98
C GLN A 32 2.90 -4.19 -4.72
N VAL A 33 2.41 -3.61 -3.62
CA VAL A 33 2.15 -4.34 -2.39
C VAL A 33 0.99 -5.33 -2.58
N LYS A 34 -0.08 -4.92 -3.27
CA LYS A 34 -1.21 -5.79 -3.60
C LYS A 34 -0.79 -6.98 -4.48
N GLU A 35 0.07 -6.74 -5.48
CA GLU A 35 0.65 -7.79 -6.34
C GLU A 35 1.52 -8.76 -5.55
N PHE A 36 2.38 -8.24 -4.65
CA PHE A 36 3.17 -9.07 -3.75
C PHE A 36 2.29 -9.97 -2.89
N ILE A 37 1.25 -9.41 -2.25
CA ILE A 37 0.30 -10.16 -1.42
C ILE A 37 -0.35 -11.27 -2.24
N TYR A 38 -0.82 -10.95 -3.45
CA TYR A 38 -1.45 -11.92 -4.33
C TYR A 38 -0.49 -13.07 -4.71
N ALA A 39 0.74 -12.73 -5.11
CA ALA A 39 1.76 -13.73 -5.44
C ALA A 39 2.08 -14.63 -4.25
N TRP A 40 2.20 -14.04 -3.05
CA TRP A 40 2.42 -14.77 -1.81
C TRP A 40 1.26 -15.70 -1.44
N LEU A 41 0.02 -15.23 -1.56
CA LEU A 41 -1.17 -16.04 -1.30
C LEU A 41 -1.29 -17.19 -2.30
N LYS A 42 -0.96 -16.98 -3.57
CA LYS A 42 -0.92 -18.03 -4.60
C LYS A 42 0.17 -19.07 -4.30
N TYR A 43 1.36 -18.64 -3.90
CA TYR A 43 2.45 -19.52 -3.50
C TYR A 43 2.08 -20.36 -2.26
N SER A 44 1.52 -19.72 -1.23
CA SER A 44 1.15 -20.40 0.02
C SER A 44 0.00 -21.40 -0.12
N ALA A 45 -0.83 -21.28 -1.18
CA ALA A 45 -1.84 -22.30 -1.50
C ALA A 45 -1.21 -23.67 -1.80
N GLY A 46 -0.02 -23.68 -2.41
CA GLY A 46 0.73 -24.91 -2.69
C GLY A 46 1.40 -25.53 -1.46
N LEU A 47 1.42 -24.84 -0.31
CA LEU A 47 2.07 -25.30 0.91
C LEU A 47 1.13 -26.09 1.85
N GLY A 48 -0.14 -26.30 1.48
CA GLY A 48 -1.11 -27.03 2.31
C GLY A 48 -1.51 -26.31 3.62
N LEU A 49 -1.21 -25.02 3.74
CA LEU A 49 -1.55 -24.22 4.92
C LEU A 49 -3.05 -23.88 4.93
N GLY A 50 -3.70 -23.96 6.09
CA GLY A 50 -5.09 -23.51 6.26
C GLY A 50 -5.28 -22.01 6.02
N GLY A 51 -6.49 -21.61 5.60
CA GLY A 51 -6.84 -20.24 5.18
C GLY A 51 -6.43 -19.15 6.19
N GLY A 52 -6.79 -19.31 7.47
CA GLY A 52 -6.45 -18.34 8.51
C GLY A 52 -4.94 -18.18 8.76
N ARG A 53 -4.17 -19.28 8.70
CA ARG A 53 -2.70 -19.22 8.83
C ARG A 53 -2.05 -18.52 7.64
N ARG A 54 -2.58 -18.73 6.43
CA ARG A 54 -2.14 -18.03 5.22
C ARG A 54 -2.44 -16.54 5.31
N ALA A 55 -3.64 -16.18 5.76
CA ALA A 55 -4.05 -14.79 5.95
C ALA A 55 -3.15 -14.06 6.94
N ALA A 56 -2.91 -14.65 8.12
CA ALA A 56 -2.04 -14.08 9.14
C ALA A 56 -0.59 -13.89 8.62
N ALA A 57 -0.04 -14.90 7.94
CA ALA A 57 1.29 -14.80 7.34
C ALA A 57 1.35 -13.72 6.24
N ALA A 58 0.33 -13.62 5.39
CA ALA A 58 0.26 -12.60 4.34
C ALA A 58 0.18 -11.18 4.92
N ARG A 59 -0.63 -10.96 5.97
CA ARG A 59 -0.72 -9.68 6.68
C ARG A 59 0.64 -9.31 7.29
N HIS A 60 1.31 -10.27 7.93
CA HIS A 60 2.63 -10.04 8.50
C HIS A 60 3.69 -9.71 7.44
N SER A 61 3.73 -10.43 6.31
CA SER A 61 4.64 -10.14 5.21
C SER A 61 4.37 -8.79 4.55
N ALA A 62 3.09 -8.42 4.38
CA ALA A 62 2.70 -7.11 3.84
C ALA A 62 3.13 -5.97 4.77
N SER A 63 2.88 -6.10 6.07
CA SER A 63 3.32 -5.13 7.08
C SER A 63 4.84 -5.02 7.11
N LEU A 64 5.58 -6.13 7.02
CA LEU A 64 7.04 -6.08 6.94
C LEU A 64 7.54 -5.37 5.67
N LEU A 65 6.91 -5.57 4.52
CA LEU A 65 7.29 -4.83 3.30
C LEU A 65 7.02 -3.33 3.42
N LEU A 66 5.83 -2.97 3.88
CA LEU A 66 5.41 -1.58 4.05
C LEU A 66 6.24 -0.87 5.14
N SER A 67 6.52 -1.52 6.26
CA SER A 67 7.24 -0.88 7.37
C SER A 67 8.76 -0.99 7.22
N ARG A 68 9.31 -2.16 6.84
CA ARG A 68 10.77 -2.38 6.83
C ARG A 68 11.42 -2.01 5.50
N SER A 69 10.89 -2.53 4.38
CA SER A 69 11.50 -2.26 3.07
C SER A 69 11.31 -0.80 2.67
N PHE A 70 10.13 -0.22 2.94
CA PHE A 70 9.88 1.19 2.65
C PHE A 70 10.73 2.13 3.52
N THR A 71 10.92 1.83 4.82
CA THR A 71 11.87 2.57 5.67
C THR A 71 13.28 2.52 5.11
N GLY A 72 13.70 1.37 4.55
CA GLY A 72 14.98 1.24 3.84
C GLY A 72 15.07 2.15 2.61
N CYS A 73 14.02 2.20 1.79
CA CYS A 73 13.94 3.08 0.63
C CYS A 73 14.00 4.57 1.03
N LEU A 74 13.24 4.98 2.04
CA LEU A 74 13.25 6.36 2.56
C LEU A 74 14.60 6.72 3.17
N SER A 75 15.20 5.81 3.93
CA SER A 75 16.55 6.00 4.49
C SER A 75 17.59 6.19 3.39
N ALA A 76 17.48 5.47 2.27
CA ALA A 76 18.35 5.66 1.11
C ALA A 76 18.07 7.00 0.41
N LEU A 77 16.80 7.38 0.27
CA LEU A 77 16.37 8.63 -0.36
C LEU A 77 16.88 9.86 0.42
N PHE A 78 16.81 9.81 1.75
CA PHE A 78 17.27 10.88 2.65
C PHE A 78 18.80 11.02 2.74
N ARG A 79 19.58 10.12 2.12
CA ARG A 79 21.03 10.29 1.99
C ARG A 79 21.42 11.33 0.95
N HIS A 80 20.48 11.73 0.10
CA HIS A 80 20.67 12.79 -0.89
C HIS A 80 19.96 14.07 -0.42
N PRO A 81 20.49 15.26 -0.75
CA PRO A 81 19.82 16.51 -0.43
C PRO A 81 18.49 16.60 -1.19
N LEU A 82 17.39 16.65 -0.45
CA LEU A 82 16.03 16.79 -0.99
C LEU A 82 15.50 18.21 -0.74
N PRO A 83 14.81 18.81 -1.73
CA PRO A 83 14.05 20.03 -1.48
C PRO A 83 12.98 19.81 -0.41
N LEU A 84 12.76 20.79 0.46
CA LEU A 84 11.77 20.72 1.54
C LEU A 84 10.37 20.33 1.03
N MET A 85 9.98 20.81 -0.16
CA MET A 85 8.68 20.45 -0.76
C MET A 85 8.57 18.98 -1.12
N GLN A 86 9.65 18.34 -1.55
CA GLN A 86 9.64 16.90 -1.80
C GLN A 86 9.54 16.12 -0.48
N LEU A 87 10.21 16.58 0.57
CA LEU A 87 10.10 15.96 1.90
C LEU A 87 8.65 16.03 2.43
N VAL A 88 8.01 17.19 2.32
CA VAL A 88 6.60 17.35 2.72
C VAL A 88 5.69 16.44 1.90
N GLN A 89 5.89 16.34 0.57
CA GLN A 89 5.09 15.45 -0.27
C GLN A 89 5.29 13.97 0.11
N ILE A 90 6.52 13.56 0.41
CA ILE A 90 6.81 12.19 0.87
C ILE A 90 6.06 11.89 2.17
N ILE A 91 6.04 12.82 3.13
CA ILE A 91 5.28 12.64 4.37
C ILE A 91 3.79 12.45 4.08
N VAL A 92 3.19 13.32 3.26
CA VAL A 92 1.78 13.20 2.85
C VAL A 92 1.53 11.85 2.15
N ASP A 93 2.39 11.46 1.20
CA ASP A 93 2.27 10.19 0.48
C ASP A 93 2.34 8.97 1.43
N THR A 94 3.21 9.02 2.44
CA THR A 94 3.33 7.94 3.43
C THR A 94 2.08 7.80 4.30
N GLN A 95 1.42 8.92 4.64
CA GLN A 95 0.16 8.90 5.39
C GLN A 95 -0.97 8.24 4.58
N TYR A 96 -1.11 8.59 3.31
CA TYR A 96 -2.09 7.95 2.43
C TYR A 96 -1.85 6.43 2.26
N LEU A 97 -0.59 6.00 2.22
CA LEU A 97 -0.25 4.58 2.18
C LEU A 97 -0.59 3.86 3.49
N GLU A 98 -0.38 4.52 4.63
CA GLU A 98 -0.72 3.99 5.95
C GLU A 98 -2.24 3.80 6.08
N ASP A 99 -3.03 4.83 5.76
CA ASP A 99 -4.50 4.77 5.77
C ASP A 99 -5.03 3.66 4.86
N ALA A 100 -4.40 3.48 3.69
CA ALA A 100 -4.80 2.48 2.72
C ALA A 100 -4.46 1.04 3.12
N THR A 101 -3.71 0.83 4.21
CA THR A 101 -3.31 -0.50 4.69
C THR A 101 -4.52 -1.33 5.13
N SER A 102 -5.57 -0.69 5.62
CA SER A 102 -6.86 -1.33 5.96
C SER A 102 -7.46 -2.10 4.77
N TYR A 103 -7.50 -1.49 3.59
CA TYR A 103 -7.99 -2.13 2.35
C TYR A 103 -7.11 -3.29 1.90
N LEU A 104 -5.80 -3.28 2.20
CA LEU A 104 -4.93 -4.42 1.92
C LEU A 104 -5.26 -5.61 2.82
N TYR A 105 -5.65 -5.38 4.07
CA TYR A 105 -6.08 -6.44 4.97
C TYR A 105 -7.43 -7.02 4.58
N GLU A 106 -8.37 -6.18 4.15
CA GLU A 106 -9.65 -6.62 3.59
C GLU A 106 -9.43 -7.44 2.31
N PHE A 107 -8.54 -7.00 1.42
CA PHE A 107 -8.14 -7.76 0.24
C PHE A 107 -7.60 -9.16 0.59
N ILE A 108 -6.79 -9.27 1.64
CA ILE A 108 -6.31 -10.57 2.13
C ILE A 108 -7.49 -11.42 2.63
N SER A 109 -8.36 -10.87 3.49
CA SER A 109 -9.54 -11.56 4.02
C SER A 109 -10.42 -12.12 2.91
N ASN A 110 -10.71 -11.30 1.90
CA ASN A 110 -11.53 -11.65 0.73
C ASN A 110 -10.93 -12.82 -0.07
N ILE A 111 -9.61 -12.89 -0.20
CA ILE A 111 -8.94 -14.00 -0.92
C ILE A 111 -8.87 -15.27 -0.06
N THR A 112 -8.62 -15.14 1.23
CA THR A 112 -8.43 -16.30 2.12
C THR A 112 -9.72 -16.86 2.69
N GLY A 113 -10.86 -16.20 2.46
CA GLY A 113 -12.15 -16.55 3.05
C GLY A 113 -12.12 -16.49 4.57
N SER A 114 -11.25 -15.64 5.13
CA SER A 114 -11.05 -15.49 6.57
C SER A 114 -11.65 -14.14 6.95
N GLU A 115 -12.76 -14.14 7.69
CA GLU A 115 -13.29 -12.93 8.32
C GLU A 115 -12.25 -12.31 9.26
#